data_AF-A0AAJ2E694-F1
#
_entry.id   AF-A0AAJ2E694-F1
#
_cell.length_a   1.000
_cell.length_b   1.000
_cell.length_c   1.000
_cell.angle_alpha   90.00
_cell.angle_beta   90.00
_cell.angle_gamma   90.00
#
_symmetry.space_group_name_H-M   'P 1'
#
loop_
_entity.id
_entity.type
_entity.pdbx_description
1 polymer ?
#
loop_
_entity_poly.entity_id
_entity_poly.type
_entity_poly.pdbx_seq_one_letter_code
_entity_poly.pdbx_strand_id
1 'polypeptide(L)'
;MMNLMHWRLLVAVADARSVSKAAAQVGDFGVADAYLYTILSWLPHFSIDIERWKSLARFVDRIGARPAVKAALAAEEASPVV
;
A
#
# COMPACT_ATOMS: atom_id res chain seq x y z
N MET A 1 5.61 25.29 5.49
CA MET A 1 6.78 24.50 5.11
C MET A 1 6.80 23.28 6.01
N MET A 2 6.37 22.13 5.48
CA MET A 2 5.78 21.01 6.22
C MET A 2 6.83 20.20 7.00
N ASN A 3 7.03 20.54 8.28
CA ASN A 3 7.91 19.79 9.19
C ASN A 3 7.13 18.68 9.91
N LEU A 4 6.72 17.65 9.15
CA LEU A 4 6.06 16.44 9.67
C LEU A 4 6.68 15.14 9.10
N MET A 5 7.84 15.24 8.46
CA MET A 5 8.49 14.19 7.65
C MET A 5 9.73 13.58 8.32
N HIS A 6 9.83 13.62 9.65
CA HIS A 6 10.98 13.02 10.36
C HIS A 6 10.63 11.78 11.19
N TRP A 7 9.34 11.46 11.45
CA TRP A 7 8.99 10.43 12.44
C TRP A 7 8.11 9.24 11.96
N ARG A 8 7.76 9.12 10.67
CA ARG A 8 6.75 8.12 10.22
C ARG A 8 7.25 6.96 9.35
N LEU A 9 8.50 6.96 8.91
CA LEU A 9 9.04 5.86 8.07
C LEU A 9 9.59 4.69 8.90
N LEU A 10 10.02 4.92 10.15
CA LEU A 10 10.63 3.88 11.00
C LEU A 10 9.63 2.89 11.60
N VAL A 11 8.32 3.21 11.67
CA VAL A 11 7.29 2.27 12.15
C VAL A 11 6.69 1.44 11.00
N ALA A 12 6.70 1.96 9.76
CA ALA A 12 6.09 1.31 8.60
C ALA A 12 6.83 0.04 8.12
N VAL A 13 8.12 -0.10 8.41
CA VAL A 13 8.93 -1.28 8.03
C VAL A 13 9.06 -2.30 9.18
N ALA A 14 8.79 -1.87 10.42
CA ALA A 14 9.15 -2.64 11.61
C ALA A 14 8.27 -3.87 11.89
N ASP A 15 7.16 -4.08 11.16
CA ASP A 15 6.40 -5.32 11.32
C ASP A 15 5.86 -5.92 10.03
N ALA A 16 6.75 -6.12 9.06
CA ALA A 16 6.49 -6.97 7.91
C ALA A 16 6.02 -8.40 8.32
N ARG A 17 6.28 -8.86 9.54
CA ARG A 17 5.82 -10.17 10.05
C ARG A 17 4.35 -10.15 10.50
N SER A 18 3.89 -9.15 11.26
CA SER A 18 2.46 -9.06 11.62
C SER A 18 1.58 -8.71 10.42
N VAL A 19 2.07 -7.86 9.52
CA VAL A 19 1.36 -7.55 8.28
C VAL A 19 1.26 -8.79 7.38
N SER A 20 2.33 -9.59 7.27
CA SER A 20 2.27 -10.87 6.55
C SER A 20 1.28 -11.85 7.17
N LYS A 21 1.13 -11.85 8.51
CA LYS A 21 0.17 -12.70 9.21
C LYS A 21 -1.28 -12.25 8.98
N ALA A 22 -1.55 -10.93 9.02
CA ALA A 22 -2.85 -10.36 8.71
C ALA A 22 -3.24 -10.56 7.24
N ALA A 23 -2.31 -10.34 6.31
CA ALA A 23 -2.53 -10.52 4.87
C ALA A 23 -2.72 -12.00 4.45
N ALA A 24 -2.19 -12.94 5.25
CA ALA A 24 -2.34 -14.38 5.07
C ALA A 24 -3.65 -14.94 5.66
N GLN A 25 -4.34 -14.19 6.51
CA GLN A 25 -5.62 -14.61 7.05
C GLN A 25 -6.70 -14.29 6.03
N VAL A 26 -7.39 -15.32 5.52
CA VAL A 26 -8.53 -15.16 4.61
C VAL A 26 -9.69 -14.57 5.42
N GLY A 27 -9.75 -13.24 5.47
CA GLY A 27 -10.88 -12.45 5.93
C GLY A 27 -11.36 -11.51 4.83
N ASP A 28 -12.50 -10.85 5.04
CA ASP A 28 -13.02 -9.86 4.11
C ASP A 28 -12.12 -8.64 4.03
N PHE A 29 -11.98 -8.09 2.83
CA PHE A 29 -11.25 -6.85 2.60
C PHE A 29 -11.81 -5.71 3.47
N GLY A 30 -10.93 -5.00 4.16
CA GLY A 30 -11.29 -3.88 5.03
C GLY A 30 -10.50 -2.61 4.81
N VAL A 31 -10.79 -1.60 5.64
CA VAL A 31 -10.12 -0.28 5.61
C VAL A 31 -8.61 -0.40 5.83
N ALA A 32 -8.17 -1.36 6.65
CA ALA A 32 -6.75 -1.62 6.88
C ALA A 32 -6.04 -2.07 5.59
N ASP A 33 -6.66 -2.91 4.78
CA ASP A 33 -6.09 -3.36 3.50
C ASP A 33 -6.01 -2.22 2.49
N ALA A 34 -7.06 -1.40 2.41
CA ALA A 34 -7.10 -0.21 1.54
C ALA A 34 -5.97 0.76 1.91
N TYR A 35 -5.83 1.08 3.19
CA TYR A 35 -4.80 2.00 3.67
C TYR A 35 -3.39 1.44 3.43
N LEU A 36 -3.16 0.16 3.74
CA LEU A 36 -1.88 -0.48 3.50
C LEU A 36 -1.52 -0.47 2.01
N TYR A 37 -2.47 -0.78 1.12
CA TYR A 37 -2.25 -0.72 -0.32
C TYR A 37 -1.81 0.67 -0.79
N THR A 38 -2.47 1.73 -0.32
CA THR A 38 -2.09 3.11 -0.67
C THR A 38 -0.67 3.47 -0.19
N ILE A 39 -0.27 3.05 1.01
CA ILE A 39 1.09 3.32 1.49
C ILE A 39 2.12 2.55 0.66
N LEU A 40 1.83 1.30 0.31
CA LEU A 40 2.73 0.47 -0.49
C LEU A 40 2.85 0.94 -1.95
N SER A 41 1.81 1.58 -2.52
CA SER A 41 1.86 2.13 -3.88
C SER A 41 2.83 3.31 -4.01
N TRP A 42 3.25 3.93 -2.91
CA TRP A 42 4.26 5.00 -2.91
C TRP A 42 5.70 4.48 -2.93
N LEU A 43 5.95 3.20 -2.63
CA LEU A 43 7.30 2.64 -2.58
C LEU A 43 8.14 2.90 -3.86
N PRO A 44 7.59 2.74 -5.08
CA PRO A 44 8.33 3.04 -6.30
C PRO A 44 8.79 4.51 -6.40
N HIS A 45 8.01 5.45 -5.85
CA HIS A 45 8.34 6.88 -5.85
C HIS A 45 9.55 7.21 -4.95
N PHE A 46 9.86 6.32 -4.00
CA PHE A 46 11.04 6.40 -3.14
C PHE A 46 12.17 5.45 -3.57
N SER A 47 12.07 4.85 -4.77
CA SER A 47 13.01 3.83 -5.24
C SER A 47 13.18 2.64 -4.28
N ILE A 48 12.11 2.27 -3.58
CA ILE A 48 12.08 1.11 -2.68
C ILE A 48 11.49 -0.08 -3.44
N ASP A 49 12.29 -1.14 -3.60
CA ASP A 49 11.85 -2.39 -4.21
C ASP A 49 11.03 -3.25 -3.23
N ILE A 50 9.76 -3.46 -3.57
CA ILE A 50 8.82 -4.28 -2.79
C ILE A 50 9.13 -5.78 -2.87
N GLU A 51 9.86 -6.24 -3.89
CA GLU A 51 10.20 -7.66 -4.09
C GLU A 51 11.04 -8.24 -2.95
N ARG A 52 11.71 -7.36 -2.18
CA ARG A 52 12.39 -7.73 -0.93
C ARG A 52 11.43 -8.31 0.11
N TRP A 53 10.13 -8.02 0.00
CA TRP A 53 9.04 -8.52 0.83
C TRP A 53 7.95 -9.19 -0.01
N LYS A 54 8.23 -10.40 -0.52
CA LYS A 54 7.33 -11.19 -1.38
C LYS A 54 5.89 -11.33 -0.89
N SER A 55 5.66 -11.34 0.42
CA SER A 55 4.30 -11.36 1.00
C SER A 55 3.53 -10.06 0.75
N LEU A 56 4.22 -8.91 0.84
CA LEU A 56 3.66 -7.60 0.55
C LEU A 56 3.46 -7.41 -0.96
N ALA A 57 4.38 -7.90 -1.79
CA ALA A 57 4.20 -7.90 -3.25
C ALA A 57 2.91 -8.66 -3.64
N ARG A 58 2.72 -9.89 -3.15
CA ARG A 58 1.49 -10.67 -3.37
C ARG A 58 0.23 -9.97 -2.84
N PHE A 59 0.35 -9.26 -1.72
CA PHE A 59 -0.76 -8.47 -1.17
C PHE A 59 -1.14 -7.34 -2.13
N VAL A 60 -0.16 -6.57 -2.60
CA VAL A 60 -0.38 -5.46 -3.55
C VAL A 60 -0.99 -5.99 -4.84
N ASP A 61 -0.50 -7.10 -5.39
CA ASP A 61 -1.06 -7.73 -6.58
C ASP A 61 -2.53 -8.11 -6.38
N ARG A 62 -2.85 -8.75 -5.25
CA ARG A 62 -4.22 -9.17 -4.91
C ARG A 62 -5.18 -7.99 -4.78
N ILE A 63 -4.76 -6.92 -4.08
CA ILE A 63 -5.61 -5.75 -3.88
C ILE A 63 -5.72 -4.91 -5.16
N GLY A 64 -4.62 -4.72 -5.90
CA GLY A 64 -4.59 -4.01 -7.17
C GLY A 64 -5.40 -4.68 -8.28
N ALA A 65 -5.60 -6.00 -8.21
CA ALA A 65 -6.46 -6.71 -9.15
C ALA A 65 -7.96 -6.39 -9.01
N ARG A 66 -8.40 -5.80 -7.88
CA ARG A 66 -9.82 -5.60 -7.57
C ARG A 66 -10.45 -4.51 -8.46
N PRO A 67 -11.67 -4.71 -9.01
CA PRO A 67 -12.30 -3.73 -9.90
C PRO A 67 -12.45 -2.34 -9.29
N ALA A 68 -12.81 -2.26 -8.01
CA ALA A 68 -12.95 -0.98 -7.31
C ALA A 68 -11.63 -0.20 -7.20
N VAL A 69 -10.50 -0.91 -7.01
CA VAL A 69 -9.17 -0.28 -6.94
C VAL A 69 -8.77 0.25 -8.31
N LYS A 70 -8.98 -0.54 -9.37
CA LYS A 70 -8.73 -0.08 -10.75
C LYS A 70 -9.59 1.12 -11.14
N ALA A 71 -10.86 1.13 -10.75
CA ALA A 71 -11.75 2.27 -10.98
C ALA A 71 -11.29 3.52 -10.24
N ALA A 72 -10.81 3.39 -9.00
CA ALA A 72 -10.26 4.50 -8.23
C ALA A 72 -9.00 5.07 -8.88
N LEU A 73 -8.04 4.22 -9.29
CA LEU A 73 -6.82 4.66 -9.97
C LEU A 73 -7.13 5.38 -11.29
N ALA A 74 -8.08 4.88 -12.07
CA ALA A 74 -8.52 5.54 -13.30
C ALA A 74 -9.18 6.91 -13.02
N ALA A 75 -9.93 7.04 -11.93
CA ALA A 75 -10.50 8.31 -11.51
C ALA A 75 -9.43 9.30 -11.00
N GLU A 76 -8.41 8.81 -10.30
CA GLU A 76 -7.25 9.62 -9.86
C GLU A 76 -6.48 10.15 -11.08
N GLU A 77 -6.26 9.32 -12.10
CA GLU A 77 -5.58 9.73 -13.34
C GLU A 77 -6.42 10.68 -14.20
N ALA A 78 -7.75 10.53 -14.21
CA ALA A 78 -8.65 11.42 -14.93
C ALA A 78 -8.93 12.76 -14.21
N SER A 79 -8.53 12.88 -12.93
CA SER A 79 -8.77 14.10 -12.16
C SER A 79 -7.86 15.22 -12.67
N PRO A 80 -8.41 16.43 -12.94
CA PRO A 80 -7.59 17.56 -13.38
C PRO A 80 -6.59 17.91 -12.29
N VAL A 81 -5.34 18.17 -12.68
CA VAL A 81 -4.32 18.71 -11.79
C VAL A 81 -4.83 20.08 -11.34
N VAL A 82 -5.28 20.15 -10.09
CA VAL A 82 -5.69 21.38 -9.41
C VAL A 82 -4.48 22.25 -9.07
#